data_AF-A0A7Y5HYT0-F1
#
_entry.id   AF-A0A7Y5HYT0-F1
#
_cell.length_a   1.000
_cell.length_b   1.000
_cell.length_c   1.000
_cell.angle_alpha   90.00
_cell.angle_beta   90.00
_cell.angle_gamma   90.00
#
_symmetry.space_group_name_H-M   'P 1'
#
loop_
_entity.id
_entity.type
_entity.pdbx_description
1 polymer ?
#
loop_
_entity_poly.entity_id
_entity_poly.type
_entity_poly.pdbx_seq_one_letter_code
_entity_poly.pdbx_strand_id
1 'polypeptide(L)' 'MPAGARRITVRMKDDKTAEGFNYQHDSTITLKPAQVLVIDFNAEQGGIILS' A
#
# COMPACT_ATOMS: atom_id res chain seq x y z
N MET A 1 10.62 -16.06 -8.53
CA MET A 1 10.94 -14.63 -8.34
C MET A 1 12.04 -14.52 -7.28
N PRO A 2 13.19 -13.87 -7.55
CA PRO A 2 14.22 -13.68 -6.54
C PRO A 2 13.69 -12.78 -5.40
N ALA A 3 14.16 -13.05 -4.17
CA ALA A 3 13.97 -12.15 -3.04
C ALA A 3 14.72 -10.84 -3.34
N GLY A 4 14.07 -9.70 -3.15
CA GLY A 4 14.67 -8.41 -3.45
C GLY A 4 13.79 -7.25 -3.02
N ALA A 5 14.43 -6.10 -2.80
CA ALA A 5 13.74 -4.86 -2.47
C ALA A 5 12.85 -4.43 -3.65
N ARG A 6 11.59 -4.14 -3.37
CA ARG A 6 10.59 -3.71 -4.33
C ARG A 6 9.86 -2.51 -3.76
N ARG A 7 9.73 -1.47 -4.56
CA ARG A 7 8.90 -0.32 -4.23
C ARG A 7 7.45 -0.65 -4.52
N ILE A 8 6.59 -0.43 -3.55
CA ILE A 8 5.15 -0.57 -3.64
C ILE A 8 4.55 0.81 -3.38
N THR A 9 3.75 1.27 -4.34
CA THR A 9 2.98 2.51 -4.20
C THR A 9 1.49 2.15 -4.29
N VAL A 10 0.77 2.35 -3.19
CA VAL A 10 -0.67 2.15 -3.10
C VAL A 10 -1.34 3.52 -3.10
N ARG A 11 -2.39 3.67 -3.93
CA ARG A 11 -3.15 4.91 -4.06
C ARG A 11 -4.63 4.57 -4.06
N MET A 12 -5.39 5.22 -3.18
CA MET A 12 -6.81 5.00 -3.02
C MET A 12 -7.55 6.33 -3.08
N LYS A 13 -8.67 6.32 -3.81
CA LYS A 13 -9.61 7.44 -3.89
C LYS A 13 -10.94 7.00 -3.30
N ASP A 14 -11.21 7.47 -2.09
CA ASP A 14 -12.44 7.20 -1.33
C ASP A 14 -13.46 8.33 -1.46
N ASP A 15 -12.99 9.56 -1.68
CA ASP A 15 -13.84 10.74 -1.90
C ASP A 15 -13.98 11.02 -3.40
N LYS A 16 -15.22 11.00 -3.91
CA LYS A 16 -15.53 11.28 -5.33
C LYS A 16 -15.29 12.74 -5.70
N THR A 17 -15.39 13.65 -4.73
CA THR A 17 -15.25 15.10 -4.91
C THR A 17 -13.80 15.56 -4.81
N ALA A 18 -12.94 14.79 -4.15
CA ALA A 18 -11.53 15.10 -4.05
C ALA A 18 -10.84 15.09 -5.42
N GLU A 19 -10.00 16.09 -5.69
CA GLU A 19 -9.02 16.01 -6.78
C GLU A 19 -7.89 15.06 -6.38
N GLY A 20 -7.64 14.03 -7.20
CA GLY A 20 -6.57 13.05 -6.94
C GLY A 20 -6.95 11.92 -5.96
N PHE A 21 -5.93 11.34 -5.31
CA PHE A 21 -6.05 10.23 -4.36
C PHE A 21 -5.91 10.76 -2.93
N ASN A 22 -6.96 10.61 -2.13
CA ASN A 22 -6.98 11.06 -0.74
C ASN A 22 -6.21 10.14 0.22
N TYR A 23 -5.84 8.93 -0.23
CA TYR A 23 -4.90 8.08 0.50
C TYR A 23 -3.81 7.56 -0.41
N GLN A 24 -2.56 7.69 0.04
CA GLN A 24 -1.39 7.21 -0.69
C GLN A 24 -0.38 6.64 0.30
N HIS A 25 0.27 5.55 -0.09
CA HIS A 25 1.33 4.93 0.69
C HIS A 25 2.43 4.45 -0.25
N ASP A 26 3.68 4.79 0.07
CA ASP A 26 4.86 4.41 -0.69
C ASP A 26 5.87 3.75 0.25
N SER A 27 6.20 2.50 -0.03
CA SER A 27 7.11 1.72 0.80
C SER A 27 8.00 0.82 -0.05
N THR A 28 9.25 0.66 0.39
CA THR A 28 10.16 -0.34 -0.18
C THR A 28 10.16 -1.56 0.72
N ILE A 29 9.68 -2.68 0.21
CA ILE A 29 9.60 -3.95 0.94
C ILE A 29 10.52 -4.99 0.31
N THR A 30 11.13 -5.84 1.13
CA THR A 30 11.85 -7.02 0.64
C THR A 30 10.95 -8.23 0.80
N LEU A 31 10.40 -8.73 -0.31
CA LEU A 31 9.56 -9.92 -0.30
C LEU A 31 10.40 -11.18 -0.32
N LYS A 32 10.19 -12.05 0.66
CA LYS A 32 10.75 -13.41 0.65
C LYS A 32 9.97 -14.28 -0.36
N PRO A 33 10.58 -15.36 -0.89
CA PRO A 33 9.86 -16.30 -1.74
C PRO A 33 8.64 -16.85 -0.99
N ALA A 34 7.51 -16.98 -1.70
CA ALA A 34 6.21 -17.42 -1.14
C ALA A 34 5.63 -16.54 -0.01
N GLN A 35 6.16 -15.33 0.20
CA GLN A 35 5.54 -14.36 1.11
C GLN A 35 4.33 -13.70 0.46
N VAL A 36 3.19 -13.72 1.17
CA VAL A 36 2.00 -12.93 0.85
C VAL A 36 2.14 -11.57 1.52
N LEU A 37 1.93 -10.51 0.74
CA LEU A 37 1.79 -9.14 1.25
C LEU A 37 0.31 -8.82 1.29
N VAL A 38 -0.20 -8.40 2.44
CA VAL A 38 -1.57 -7.92 2.59
C VAL A 38 -1.56 -6.40 2.54
N ILE A 39 -2.47 -5.86 1.74
CA ILE A 39 -2.77 -4.44 1.70
C ILE A 39 -4.14 -4.29 2.36
N ASP A 40 -4.16 -3.63 3.51
CA ASP A 40 -5.38 -3.31 4.23
C ASP A 40 -5.60 -1.79 4.24
N PHE A 41 -6.82 -1.36 4.55
CA PHE A 41 -7.19 0.05 4.64
C PHE A 41 -8.06 0.30 5.85
N ASN A 42 -7.62 1.21 6.70
CA ASN A 42 -8.40 1.71 7.83
C ASN A 42 -8.28 3.23 7.93
N ALA A 43 -9.36 3.94 7.58
CA ALA A 43 -9.39 5.41 7.62
C ALA A 43 -9.17 5.97 9.04
N GLU A 44 -9.63 5.28 10.07
CA GLU A 44 -9.48 5.71 11.47
C GLU A 44 -8.05 5.53 12.00
N GLN A 45 -7.30 4.57 11.44
CA GLN A 45 -5.90 4.28 11.80
C GLN A 45 -4.88 5.00 10.90
N GLY A 46 -5.32 5.92 10.04
CA GLY A 46 -4.44 6.73 9.20
C GLY A 46 -4.24 6.20 7.77
N GLY A 47 -5.03 5.23 7.31
CA GLY A 47 -5.15 4.88 5.90
C GLY A 47 -4.61 3.49 5.54
N ILE A 48 -3.73 3.44 4.54
CA ILE A 48 -3.24 2.18 3.95
C ILE A 48 -2.21 1.51 4.86
N ILE A 49 -2.41 0.22 5.11
CA ILE A 49 -1.55 -0.62 5.96
C ILE A 49 -0.98 -1.76 5.11
N LEU A 50 0.32 -2.03 5.27
CA LEU A 50 1.03 -3.14 4.62
C LEU A 50 1.46 -4.15 5.68
N SER A 51 1.07 -5.43 5.54
CA SER A 51 1.43 -6.52 6.47
C SER A 51 1.92 -7.79 5.79
#